data_AF-A0A522JLC1-F1
#
_entry.id   AF-A0A522JLC1-F1
#
_cell.length_a   1.000
_cell.length_b   1.000
_cell.length_c   1.000
_cell.angle_alpha   90.00
_cell.angle_beta   90.00
_cell.angle_gamma   90.00
#
_symmetry.space_group_name_H-M   'P 1'
#
loop_
_entity.id
_entity.type
_entity.pdbx_description
1 polymer ?
#
loop_
_entity_poly.entity_id
_entity_poly.type
_entity_poly.pdbx_seq_one_letter_code
_entity_poly.pdbx_strand_id
1 'polypeptide(L)' 'VANMPGAVARTSTFALNNVTLPFALALADKGWKQALAQDAHLRNGLNVCEGKVTCEPVAQAHSLEYVKAENLLGL' A
#
# COMPACT_ATOMS: atom_id res chain seq x y z
N VAL A 1 -4.66 -1.22 -23.85
CA VAL A 1 -5.66 -1.76 -22.88
C VAL A 1 -5.07 -1.64 -21.49
N ALA A 2 -5.79 -1.11 -20.49
CA ALA A 2 -5.20 -0.81 -19.17
C ALA A 2 -4.87 -2.06 -18.32
N ASN A 3 -5.61 -3.16 -18.50
CA ASN A 3 -5.42 -4.41 -17.76
C ASN A 3 -4.98 -5.56 -18.69
N MET A 4 -3.84 -5.40 -19.38
CA MET A 4 -3.28 -6.47 -20.23
C MET A 4 -3.01 -7.79 -19.48
N PRO A 5 -2.55 -7.80 -18.20
CA PRO A 5 -2.41 -9.04 -17.43
C PRO A 5 -3.72 -9.82 -17.24
N GLY A 6 -4.88 -9.17 -17.39
CA GLY A 6 -6.19 -9.82 -17.34
C GLY A 6 -6.41 -10.85 -18.46
N ALA A 7 -5.74 -10.71 -19.61
CA ALA A 7 -5.81 -11.70 -20.69
C ALA A 7 -5.15 -13.05 -20.34
N VAL A 8 -4.28 -13.06 -19.33
CA VAL A 8 -3.54 -14.24 -18.85
C VAL A 8 -3.78 -14.48 -17.35
N ALA A 9 -5.06 -14.42 -16.95
CA ALA A 9 -5.50 -14.39 -15.55
C ALA A 9 -4.84 -15.45 -14.64
N ARG A 10 -4.69 -16.70 -15.11
CA ARG A 10 -4.03 -17.75 -14.34
C ARG A 10 -2.58 -17.39 -14.00
N THR A 11 -1.79 -17.01 -15.01
CA THR A 11 -0.38 -16.65 -14.83
C THR A 11 -0.23 -15.37 -13.99
N SER A 12 -1.02 -14.34 -14.28
CA SER A 12 -0.95 -13.07 -13.55
C SER A 12 -1.39 -13.20 -12.09
N THR A 13 -2.35 -14.08 -11.78
CA THR A 13 -2.76 -14.37 -10.40
C THR A 13 -1.62 -14.99 -9.60
N PHE A 14 -0.96 -16.03 -10.14
CA PHE A 14 0.19 -16.63 -9.45
C PHE A 14 1.33 -15.63 -9.29
N ALA A 15 1.63 -14.83 -10.32
CA ALA A 15 2.68 -13.82 -10.25
C ALA A 15 2.39 -12.76 -9.17
N LEU A 16 1.17 -12.19 -9.15
CA LEU A 16 0.78 -11.17 -8.18
C LEU A 16 0.73 -11.73 -6.76
N ASN A 17 0.08 -12.87 -6.55
CA ASN A 17 -0.04 -13.46 -5.22
C ASN A 17 1.32 -13.84 -4.64
N ASN A 18 2.25 -14.37 -5.43
CA ASN A 18 3.58 -14.71 -4.92
C ASN A 18 4.34 -13.51 -4.37
N VAL A 19 4.13 -12.31 -4.92
CA VAL A 19 4.78 -11.09 -4.44
C VAL A 19 3.99 -10.36 -3.35
N THR A 20 2.66 -10.51 -3.30
CA THR A 20 1.81 -9.83 -2.30
C THR A 20 1.59 -10.66 -1.03
N LEU A 21 1.68 -11.98 -1.10
CA LEU A 21 1.37 -12.89 0.01
C LEU A 21 2.18 -12.58 1.28
N PRO A 22 3.50 -12.30 1.24
CA PRO A 22 4.24 -11.96 2.46
C PRO A 22 3.70 -10.72 3.18
N PHE A 23 3.26 -9.71 2.43
CA PHE A 23 2.66 -8.50 3.00
C PHE A 23 1.27 -8.74 3.54
N ALA A 24 0.45 -9.54 2.84
CA ALA A 24 -0.87 -9.93 3.31
C ALA A 24 -0.82 -10.69 4.64
N LEU A 25 0.14 -11.62 4.79
CA LEU A 25 0.38 -12.34 6.04
C LEU A 25 0.85 -11.38 7.14
N ALA A 26 1.81 -10.49 6.85
CA ALA A 26 2.28 -9.52 7.84
C ALA A 26 1.15 -8.59 8.35
N LEU A 27 0.26 -8.17 7.46
CA LEU A 27 -0.93 -7.38 7.82
C LEU A 27 -1.92 -8.18 8.67
N ALA A 28 -2.15 -9.45 8.34
CA ALA A 28 -3.04 -10.33 9.09
C ALA A 28 -2.52 -10.63 10.50
N ASP A 29 -1.22 -10.90 10.64
CA ASP A 29 -0.62 -11.30 11.91
C ASP A 29 -0.43 -10.13 12.87
N LYS A 30 -0.06 -8.95 12.36
CA LYS A 30 0.36 -7.79 13.16
C LYS A 30 -0.67 -6.66 13.19
N GLY A 31 -1.65 -6.69 12.28
CA GLY A 31 -2.47 -5.53 11.96
C GLY A 31 -1.70 -4.46 11.16
N TRP A 32 -2.45 -3.54 10.56
CA TRP A 32 -1.91 -2.56 9.62
C TRP A 32 -0.88 -1.62 10.26
N LYS A 33 -1.16 -1.07 11.44
CA LYS A 33 -0.31 -0.05 12.07
C LYS A 33 1.09 -0.58 12.40
N GLN A 34 1.16 -1.75 13.03
CA GLN A 34 2.43 -2.38 13.37
C GLN A 34 3.17 -2.90 12.14
N ALA A 35 2.47 -3.51 11.18
CA ALA A 35 3.08 -4.01 9.94
C ALA A 35 3.76 -2.87 9.16
N LEU A 36 3.08 -1.73 8.98
CA LEU A 36 3.63 -0.56 8.30
C LEU A 36 4.75 0.10 9.11
N ALA A 37 4.67 0.10 10.44
CA ALA A 37 5.74 0.67 11.27
C ALA A 37 7.06 -0.12 11.16
N GLN A 38 6.96 -1.44 10.98
CA GLN A 38 8.12 -2.34 10.92
C GLN A 38 8.68 -2.54 9.51
N ASP A 39 7.91 -2.23 8.46
CA ASP A 39 8.30 -2.42 7.06
C ASP A 39 8.13 -1.11 6.27
N ALA A 40 9.26 -0.45 6.01
CA ALA A 40 9.28 0.79 5.22
C ALA A 40 8.79 0.59 3.77
N HIS A 41 8.99 -0.59 3.18
CA HIS A 41 8.52 -0.88 1.83
C HIS A 41 6.99 -0.96 1.79
N LEU A 42 6.40 -1.70 2.74
CA LEU A 42 4.94 -1.76 2.89
C LEU A 42 4.36 -0.37 3.24
N ARG A 43 5.04 0.40 4.08
CA ARG A 43 4.64 1.77 4.47
C ARG A 43 4.57 2.73 3.30
N ASN A 44 5.51 2.63 2.36
CA ASN A 44 5.51 3.46 1.15
C ASN A 44 4.29 3.20 0.24
N GLY A 45 3.57 2.09 0.45
CA GLY A 45 2.31 1.79 -0.23
C GLY A 45 1.06 2.38 0.43
N LEU A 46 1.17 3.05 1.58
CA LEU A 46 0.03 3.69 2.25
C LEU A 46 -0.36 4.96 1.51
N ASN A 47 -1.61 5.02 1.02
CA ASN A 47 -2.12 6.18 0.29
C ASN A 47 -3.06 7.06 1.11
N VAL A 48 -3.91 6.45 1.95
CA VAL A 48 -4.91 7.16 2.76
C VAL A 48 -5.02 6.49 4.13
N CYS A 49 -5.03 7.30 5.18
CA CYS A 49 -5.21 6.83 6.55
C CYS A 49 -5.89 7.91 7.38
N GLU A 50 -6.91 7.55 8.16
CA GLU A 50 -7.65 8.47 9.05
C GLU A 50 -8.14 9.76 8.34
N GLY A 51 -8.59 9.63 7.08
CA GLY A 51 -9.07 10.75 6.27
C GLY A 51 -7.97 11.64 5.67
N LYS A 52 -6.69 11.31 5.87
CA LYS A 52 -5.53 12.07 5.37
C LYS A 52 -4.84 11.33 4.23
N VAL A 53 -4.32 12.08 3.26
CA VAL A 53 -3.58 11.52 2.13
C VAL A 53 -2.10 11.42 2.50
N THR A 54 -1.55 10.22 2.38
CA THR A 54 -0.15 9.87 2.70
C THR A 54 0.69 9.54 1.47
N CYS A 55 0.10 9.64 0.27
CA CYS A 55 0.80 9.56 -1.00
C CYS A 55 1.00 10.96 -1.57
N GLU A 56 2.24 11.46 -1.54
CA GLU A 56 2.59 12.81 -1.99
C GLU A 56 2.19 13.10 -3.46
N PRO A 57 2.49 12.23 -4.45
CA PRO A 57 2.08 12.48 -5.83
C PRO A 57 0.56 12.59 -6.00
N VAL A 58 -0.22 11.81 -5.25
CA VAL A 58 -1.70 11.85 -5.30
C VAL A 58 -2.21 13.15 -4.67
N ALA A 59 -1.64 13.55 -3.52
CA ALA A 59 -2.01 14.80 -2.88
C ALA A 59 -1.75 16.01 -3.80
N GLN A 60 -0.59 16.04 -4.45
CA GLN A 60 -0.23 17.09 -5.41
C GLN A 60 -1.16 17.10 -6.62
N ALA A 61 -1.41 15.93 -7.23
CA ALA A 61 -2.26 15.81 -8.42
C ALA A 61 -3.71 16.28 -8.19
N HIS A 62 -4.21 16.16 -6.95
CA HIS A 62 -5.58 16.52 -6.59
C HIS A 62 -5.70 17.77 -5.71
N SER A 63 -4.60 18.52 -5.50
CA SER A 63 -4.57 19.71 -4.63
C SER A 63 -5.08 19.45 -3.21
N LEU A 64 -4.73 18.29 -2.65
CA LEU A 64 -5.07 17.87 -1.29
C LEU A 64 -3.88 18.08 -0.34
N GLU A 65 -4.15 18.13 0.97
CA GLU A 65 -3.11 18.17 1.99
C GLU A 65 -2.37 16.82 2.05
N TYR A 66 -1.04 16.87 2.00
CA TYR A 66 -0.17 15.73 2.19
C TYR A 66 0.26 15.62 3.66
N VAL A 67 0.10 14.43 4.24
CA VAL A 67 0.56 14.11 5.60
C VAL A 67 1.51 12.92 5.53
N LYS A 68 2.69 13.02 6.13
CA LYS A 68 3.64 11.90 6.22
C LYS A 68 3.02 10.71 6.95
N ALA A 69 3.21 9.50 6.42
CA ALA A 69 2.67 8.28 7.00
C ALA A 69 3.20 8.04 8.43
N GLU A 70 4.46 8.40 8.70
CA GLU A 70 5.10 8.26 10.01
C GLU A 70 4.33 8.98 11.12
N ASN A 71 3.81 10.18 10.84
CA ASN A 71 3.04 10.97 11.80
C ASN A 71 1.77 10.23 12.28
N LEU A 72 1.13 9.45 11.41
CA LEU A 72 -0.10 8.69 11.72
C LEU A 72 0.21 7.34 12.39
N LEU A 73 1.39 6.78 12.09
CA LEU A 73 1.86 5.55 12.70
C LEU A 73 2.44 5.78 14.11
N GLY A 74 2.75 7.04 14.47
CA GLY A 74 3.39 7.38 15.73
C GLY A 74 4.88 7.07 15.72
N LEU A 75 5.51 7.21 14.54
CA LEU A 75 6.94 7.03 14.30
C LEU A 75 7.67 8.38 14.23
#